data_AF-A0A259CJJ3-F1
#
_entry.id   AF-A0A259CJJ3-F1
#
_cell.length_a   1.000
_cell.length_b   1.000
_cell.length_c   1.000
_cell.angle_alpha   90.00
_cell.angle_beta   90.00
_cell.angle_gamma   90.00
#
_symmetry.space_group_name_H-M   'P 1'
#
loop_
_entity.id
_entity.type
_entity.pdbx_description
1 polymer ?
#
loop_
_entity_poly.entity_id
_entity_poly.type
_entity_poly.pdbx_seq_one_letter_code
_entity_poly.pdbx_strand_id
1 'polypeptide(L)' 'MAFHEIRFPANLSFGSVGGPERRTEIVTLANGFEERNTPWSQSRRR' A
#
# COMPACT_ATOMS: atom_id res chain seq x y z
N MET A 1 -10.93 19.78 1.10
CA MET A 1 -11.35 18.68 2.01
C MET A 1 -11.66 19.29 3.36
N ALA A 2 -12.86 19.09 3.89
CA ALA A 2 -13.24 19.55 5.22
C ALA A 2 -12.88 18.49 6.26
N PHE A 3 -12.34 18.91 7.40
CA PHE A 3 -12.08 18.01 8.52
C PHE A 3 -13.41 17.57 9.13
N HIS A 4 -13.53 16.29 9.47
CA HIS A 4 -14.71 15.73 10.11
C HIS A 4 -14.39 15.42 11.57
N GLU A 5 -14.96 16.19 12.51
CA GLU A 5 -14.65 16.15 13.95
C GLU A 5 -15.26 14.94 14.71
N ILE A 6 -15.60 13.85 14.00
CA ILE A 6 -16.14 12.64 14.64
C ILE A 6 -15.00 11.66 14.90
N ARG A 7 -14.89 11.18 16.13
CA ARG A 7 -13.91 10.14 16.49
C ARG A 7 -14.32 8.80 15.87
N PHE A 8 -13.34 8.11 15.30
CA PHE A 8 -13.55 6.77 14.77
C PHE A 8 -13.90 5.78 15.90
N PRO A 9 -14.82 4.82 15.70
CA PRO A 9 -15.24 3.90 16.75
C PRO A 9 -14.08 3.06 17.30
N ALA A 10 -13.88 3.08 18.62
CA ALA A 10 -12.73 2.43 19.27
C ALA A 10 -12.69 0.90 19.09
N ASN A 11 -13.86 0.26 18.97
CA ASN A 11 -13.99 -1.18 18.71
C ASN A 11 -13.48 -1.60 17.33
N LEU A 12 -13.45 -0.68 16.36
CA LEU A 12 -12.92 -0.87 15.01
C LEU A 12 -11.47 -0.41 14.88
N SER A 13 -10.97 0.41 15.82
CA SER A 13 -9.60 0.94 15.81
C SER A 13 -8.55 -0.09 16.26
N PHE A 14 -8.82 -0.81 17.35
CA PHE A 14 -7.81 -1.69 17.95
C PHE A 14 -7.69 -2.99 17.16
N GLY A 15 -6.47 -3.28 16.67
CA GLY A 15 -6.18 -4.51 15.93
C GLY A 15 -6.61 -4.49 14.46
N SER A 16 -7.00 -3.33 13.92
CA SER A 16 -7.32 -3.21 12.49
C SER A 16 -6.09 -3.52 11.63
N VAL A 17 -6.24 -4.50 10.74
CA VAL A 17 -5.27 -4.86 9.69
C VAL A 17 -5.80 -4.35 8.35
N GLY A 18 -4.91 -3.93 7.44
CA GLY A 18 -5.31 -3.38 6.13
C GLY A 18 -4.55 -2.12 5.70
N GLY A 19 -3.24 -2.13 5.90
CA GLY A 19 -2.37 -1.01 5.53
C GLY A 19 -2.22 -0.85 4.00
N PRO A 20 -1.57 0.23 3.55
CA PRO A 20 -1.24 0.42 2.14
C PRO A 20 -0.30 -0.69 1.65
N GLU A 21 -0.77 -1.49 0.72
CA GLU A 21 0.00 -2.47 -0.03
C GLU A 21 0.70 -1.79 -1.22
N ARG A 22 1.95 -2.16 -1.45
CA ARG A 22 2.70 -1.85 -2.67
C ARG A 22 3.11 -3.15 -3.34
N ARG A 23 2.94 -3.20 -4.66
CA ARG A 23 3.40 -4.32 -5.48
C ARG A 23 4.60 -3.86 -6.30
N THR A 24 5.73 -4.52 -6.09
CA THR A 24 6.94 -4.33 -6.89
C THR A 24 7.32 -5.67 -7.48
N GLU A 25 7.41 -5.73 -8.79
CA GLU A 25 7.84 -6.89 -9.55
C GLU A 25 9.34 -6.71 -9.85
N ILE A 26 10.16 -7.63 -9.34
CA ILE A 26 11.60 -7.65 -9.56
C ILE A 26 11.87 -8.65 -10.69
N VAL A 27 12.41 -8.16 -11.80
CA VAL A 27 12.74 -8.98 -12.98
C VAL A 27 14.26 -8.99 -13.14
N THR A 28 14.86 -10.18 -13.14
CA THR A 28 16.29 -10.35 -13.44
C THR A 28 16.49 -10.39 -14.94
N LEU A 29 17.30 -9.47 -15.47
CA LEU A 29 17.61 -9.36 -16.88
C LEU A 29 18.78 -10.27 -17.26
N ALA A 30 18.79 -10.78 -18.48
CA ALA A 30 19.82 -11.68 -19.00
C ALA A 30 21.24 -11.07 -19.04
N ASN A 31 21.35 -9.75 -18.91
CA ASN A 31 22.60 -8.99 -18.83
C ASN A 31 23.12 -8.84 -17.38
N GLY A 32 22.48 -9.48 -16.39
CA GLY A 32 22.90 -9.45 -14.99
C GLY A 32 22.36 -8.28 -14.17
N PHE A 33 21.46 -7.46 -14.72
CA PHE A 33 20.81 -6.35 -14.01
C PHE A 33 19.41 -6.70 -13.50
N GLU A 34 18.87 -5.94 -12.55
CA GLU A 34 17.48 -6.04 -12.09
C GLU A 34 16.65 -4.86 -12.58
N GLU A 35 15.44 -5.14 -13.06
CA GLU A 35 14.41 -4.13 -13.30
C GLU A 35 13.33 -4.24 -12.22
N ARG A 36 12.91 -3.09 -11.67
CA ARG A 36 11.87 -3.00 -10.63
C ARG A 36 10.65 -2.30 -11.16
N ASN A 37 9.63 -3.07 -11.53
CA ASN A 37 8.37 -2.55 -12.03
C ASN A 37 7.36 -2.40 -10.89
N THR A 38 6.78 -1.21 -10.75
CA THR A 38 5.73 -0.95 -9.76
C THR A 38 4.41 -0.78 -10.51
N PRO A 39 3.64 -1.87 -10.78
CA PRO A 39 2.43 -1.80 -11.60
C PRO A 39 1.33 -0.92 -11.00
N TRP A 40 1.43 -0.53 -9.73
CA TRP A 40 0.53 0.41 -9.11
C TRP A 40 1.19 1.78 -8.99
N SER A 41 0.60 2.80 -9.60
CA SER A 41 1.03 4.19 -9.45
C SER A 41 0.84 4.71 -8.02
N GLN A 42 -0.10 4.12 -7.26
CA GLN A 42 -0.40 4.47 -5.88
C GLN A 42 -0.62 3.20 -5.04
N SER A 43 -0.32 3.28 -3.74
CA SER A 43 -0.60 2.19 -2.81
C SER A 43 -2.10 1.88 -2.73
N ARG A 44 -2.45 0.59 -2.66
CA ARG A 44 -3.83 0.14 -2.50
C ARG A 44 -4.05 -0.31 -1.06
N ARG A 45 -5.27 -0.20 -0.52
CA ARG A 45 -5.61 -0.69 0.83
C ARG A 45 -6.49 -1.93 0.69
N ARG A 46 -6.32 -2.92 1.57
CA ARG A 46 -7.02 -4.20 1.51
C ARG A 46 -7.67 -4.54 2.84
#